data_AF-K3YIR4-F1
#
_entry.id   AF-K3YIR4-F1
#
_cell.length_a   1.000
_cell.length_b   1.000
_cell.length_c   1.000
_cell.angle_alpha   90.00
_cell.angle_beta   90.00
_cell.angle_gamma   90.00
#
_symmetry.space_group_name_H-M   'P 1'
#
loop_
_entity.id
_entity.type
_entity.pdbx_description
1 polymer ?
#
loop_
_entity_poly.entity_id
_entity_poly.type
_entity_poly.pdbx_seq_one_letter_code
_entity_poly.pdbx_strand_id
1 'polypeptide(L)'
;MADIQLGCHTIRSHGPKVARLHMYDWIILLCLAVLDGLLNIIEPFHRFVGRDMMTDLRYPLKGNTIPFWAVPLIAIVLPWVVFAGIYFKKKNVYDLHHGILGILYSVLITAVITDAIKDGVGRPRPDFFWRCFPDGIPNYDNVTTDVICHGEKSVIKEGHKSFPSGHSSWSFAGLGFLAWYLAGKLKAFDRKGHIAKLCLVFLPLLVASLVAVSRVDDYWHHWQDVFAGGILGLTVASFCYLQFFPYPFDNDAIWPHAYFQQLAETHSNGNANSFEVRPAELEDEEGHGGIALRDTSPILESMESGRRP
;
A
#
# COMPACT_ATOMS: atom_id res chain seq x y z
N MET A 1 28.34 13.46 -6.16
CA MET A 1 27.77 12.39 -7.00
C MET A 1 26.94 13.12 -8.04
N ALA A 2 27.45 13.15 -9.28
CA ALA A 2 26.92 14.01 -10.34
C ALA A 2 25.46 13.67 -10.64
N ASP A 3 24.61 14.69 -10.74
CA ASP A 3 23.30 14.59 -11.35
C ASP A 3 23.49 14.16 -12.80
N ILE A 4 23.48 12.85 -13.05
CA ILE A 4 23.29 12.30 -14.38
C ILE A 4 21.91 12.82 -14.79
N GLN A 5 21.87 13.77 -15.72
CA GLN A 5 20.67 14.22 -16.40
C GLN A 5 20.09 13.04 -17.19
N LEU A 6 19.45 12.11 -16.49
CA LEU A 6 18.51 11.17 -17.09
C LEU A 6 17.30 11.96 -17.54
N GLY A 7 16.86 11.70 -18.77
CA GLY A 7 15.80 12.44 -19.45
C GLY A 7 14.57 12.69 -18.56
N CYS A 8 14.05 13.91 -18.67
CA CYS A 8 12.85 14.35 -17.96
C CYS A 8 11.62 13.56 -18.46
N HIS A 9 11.27 12.46 -17.79
CA HIS A 9 10.09 11.67 -18.11
C HIS A 9 8.82 12.33 -17.58
N THR A 10 8.24 13.23 -18.39
CA THR A 10 7.05 14.03 -18.06
C THR A 10 5.74 13.31 -18.41
N ILE A 11 4.63 13.70 -17.76
CA ILE A 11 3.29 13.10 -17.98
C ILE A 11 2.91 13.15 -19.46
N ARG A 12 3.23 14.26 -20.13
CA ARG A 12 2.91 14.47 -21.55
C ARG A 12 3.69 13.54 -22.50
N SER A 13 4.90 13.13 -22.12
CA SER A 13 5.77 12.33 -22.98
C SER A 13 5.60 10.82 -22.73
N HIS A 14 5.62 10.40 -21.47
CA HIS A 14 5.67 8.97 -21.10
C HIS A 14 4.42 8.49 -20.36
N GLY A 15 3.54 9.39 -19.90
CA GLY A 15 2.32 9.04 -19.14
C GLY A 15 1.41 8.04 -19.85
N PRO A 16 1.01 8.25 -21.12
CA PRO A 16 0.15 7.31 -21.84
C PRO A 16 0.79 5.93 -22.01
N LYS A 17 2.11 5.86 -22.20
CA LYS A 17 2.86 4.59 -22.30
C LYS A 17 2.82 3.82 -20.98
N VAL A 18 3.11 4.51 -19.87
CA VAL A 18 3.11 3.91 -18.53
C VAL A 18 1.71 3.44 -18.14
N ALA A 19 0.67 4.25 -18.38
CA ALA A 19 -0.71 3.90 -18.09
C ALA A 19 -1.20 2.69 -18.89
N ARG A 20 -0.81 2.59 -20.17
CA ARG A 20 -1.16 1.44 -21.02
C ARG A 20 -0.48 0.14 -20.56
N LEU A 21 0.79 0.22 -20.16
CA LEU A 21 1.52 -0.95 -19.65
C LEU A 21 0.88 -1.53 -18.37
N HIS A 22 0.31 -0.66 -17.52
CA HIS A 22 -0.32 -1.03 -16.25
C HIS A 22 -1.86 -1.04 -16.35
N MET A 23 -2.43 -1.26 -17.53
CA MET A 23 -3.89 -1.23 -17.73
C MET A 23 -4.61 -2.28 -16.89
N TYR A 24 -4.04 -3.48 -16.77
CA TYR A 24 -4.61 -4.55 -15.94
C TYR A 24 -4.63 -4.19 -14.46
N ASP A 25 -3.64 -3.43 -13.98
CA ASP A 25 -3.60 -2.98 -12.60
C ASP A 25 -4.79 -2.05 -12.28
N TRP A 26 -5.08 -1.12 -13.19
CA TRP A 26 -6.26 -0.25 -13.06
C TRP A 26 -7.59 -1.02 -13.10
N ILE A 27 -7.69 -2.06 -13.93
CA ILE A 27 -8.88 -2.92 -13.97
C ILE A 27 -9.04 -3.66 -12.64
N ILE A 28 -7.96 -4.21 -12.08
CA ILE A 28 -8.01 -4.89 -10.79
C ILE A 28 -8.39 -3.92 -9.67
N LEU A 29 -7.88 -2.68 -9.68
CA LEU A 29 -8.30 -1.65 -8.72
C LEU A 29 -9.80 -1.37 -8.78
N LEU A 30 -10.36 -1.28 -9.98
CA LEU A 30 -11.81 -1.14 -10.16
C LEU A 30 -12.56 -2.36 -9.59
N CYS A 31 -12.09 -3.57 -9.89
CA CYS A 31 -12.67 -4.80 -9.34
C CYS A 31 -12.62 -4.85 -7.81
N LEU A 32 -11.51 -4.41 -7.19
CA LEU A 32 -11.37 -4.34 -5.74
C LEU A 32 -12.35 -3.33 -5.14
N ALA A 33 -12.52 -2.15 -5.75
CA ALA A 33 -13.49 -1.16 -5.29
C ALA A 33 -14.94 -1.66 -5.40
N VAL A 34 -15.28 -2.38 -6.48
CA VAL A 34 -16.59 -3.03 -6.63
C VAL A 34 -16.79 -4.10 -5.56
N LEU A 35 -15.78 -4.95 -5.33
CA LEU A 35 -15.84 -6.00 -4.31
C LEU A 35 -16.05 -5.41 -2.90
N ASP A 36 -15.33 -4.35 -2.56
CA ASP A 36 -15.49 -3.62 -1.30
C ASP A 36 -16.90 -3.07 -1.12
N GLY A 37 -17.46 -2.45 -2.18
CA GLY A 37 -18.84 -2.00 -2.20
C GLY A 37 -19.86 -3.13 -1.99
N LEU A 38 -19.61 -4.30 -2.60
CA LEU A 38 -20.47 -5.48 -2.42
C LEU A 38 -20.42 -6.04 -1.00
N LEU A 39 -19.23 -6.10 -0.38
CA LEU A 39 -19.06 -6.54 1.01
C LEU A 39 -19.87 -5.66 1.98
N ASN A 40 -19.90 -4.35 1.77
CA ASN A 40 -20.68 -3.43 2.62
C ASN A 40 -22.21 -3.70 2.58
N ILE A 41 -22.72 -4.33 1.51
CA ILE A 41 -24.12 -4.71 1.38
C ILE A 41 -24.42 -6.00 2.16
N ILE A 42 -23.44 -6.89 2.33
CA ILE A 42 -23.61 -8.17 3.03
C ILE A 42 -23.99 -7.95 4.49
N GLU A 43 -24.90 -8.80 4.99
CA GLU A 43 -25.29 -8.84 6.39
C GLU A 43 -24.19 -9.57 7.19
N PRO A 44 -23.61 -8.94 8.22
CA PRO A 44 -22.55 -9.56 9.00
C PRO A 44 -23.11 -10.73 9.81
N PHE A 45 -22.23 -11.67 10.19
CA PHE A 45 -22.56 -12.71 11.13
C PHE A 45 -23.11 -12.11 12.44
N HIS A 46 -24.26 -12.59 12.92
CA HIS A 46 -24.82 -12.15 14.20
C HIS A 46 -24.26 -13.04 15.30
N ARG A 47 -23.13 -12.61 15.86
CA ARG A 47 -22.52 -13.27 17.02
C ARG A 47 -23.47 -13.17 18.22
N PHE A 48 -23.68 -14.29 18.93
CA PHE A 48 -24.44 -14.37 20.18
C PHE A 48 -24.05 -13.27 21.17
N VAL A 49 -25.06 -12.57 21.72
CA VAL A 49 -24.89 -11.53 22.73
C VAL A 49 -25.82 -11.80 23.91
N GLY A 50 -25.26 -12.43 24.95
CA GLY A 50 -26.00 -12.72 26.18
C GLY A 50 -26.24 -11.48 27.06
N ARG A 51 -27.21 -11.59 27.97
CA ARG A 51 -27.52 -10.54 28.97
C ARG A 51 -26.31 -10.08 29.76
N ASP A 52 -25.49 -10.99 30.25
CA ASP A 52 -24.34 -10.67 31.11
C ASP A 52 -23.18 -10.03 30.34
N MET A 53 -23.11 -10.22 29.02
CA MET A 53 -22.13 -9.57 28.15
C MET A 53 -22.50 -8.12 27.85
N MET A 54 -23.77 -7.76 28.01
CA MET A 54 -24.30 -6.46 27.62
C MET A 54 -23.82 -5.31 28.52
N THR A 55 -23.33 -5.62 29.73
CA THR A 55 -22.71 -4.66 30.65
C THR A 55 -21.51 -3.96 30.02
N ASP A 56 -20.65 -4.71 29.32
CA ASP A 56 -19.46 -4.19 28.64
C ASP A 56 -19.79 -3.50 27.30
N LEU A 57 -21.03 -3.64 26.82
CA LEU A 57 -21.51 -3.10 25.54
C LEU A 57 -22.49 -1.92 25.72
N ARG A 58 -22.45 -1.26 26.89
CA ARG A 58 -23.37 -0.19 27.28
C ARG A 58 -22.77 1.22 27.24
N TYR A 59 -21.63 1.39 26.56
CA TYR A 59 -21.04 2.72 26.38
C TYR A 59 -21.98 3.65 25.60
N PRO A 60 -21.93 4.98 25.84
CA PRO A 60 -22.86 5.91 25.20
C PRO A 60 -22.66 5.95 23.68
N LEU A 61 -23.77 5.91 22.94
CA LEU A 61 -23.76 6.07 21.48
C LEU A 61 -23.44 7.53 21.11
N LYS A 62 -22.18 7.78 20.75
CA LYS A 62 -21.68 9.11 20.34
C LYS A 62 -21.58 9.23 18.81
N GLY A 63 -21.55 10.47 18.32
CA GLY A 63 -21.14 10.77 16.96
C GLY A 63 -19.67 10.41 16.70
N ASN A 64 -19.25 10.46 15.43
CA ASN A 64 -17.86 10.22 15.05
C ASN A 64 -17.08 11.54 15.03
N THR A 65 -15.97 11.62 15.78
CA THR A 65 -15.02 12.73 15.72
C THR A 65 -14.42 12.85 14.31
N ILE A 66 -13.91 11.73 13.78
CA ILE A 66 -13.52 11.61 12.37
C ILE A 66 -14.62 10.89 11.60
N PRO A 67 -15.36 11.55 10.68
CA PRO A 67 -16.37 10.86 9.90
C PRO A 67 -15.71 9.95 8.84
N PHE A 68 -16.41 8.90 8.41
CA PHE A 68 -15.85 7.90 7.49
C PHE A 68 -15.37 8.51 6.16
N TRP A 69 -16.08 9.51 5.62
CA TRP A 69 -15.69 10.21 4.39
C TRP A 69 -14.36 10.97 4.52
N ALA A 70 -13.93 11.33 5.73
CA ALA A 70 -12.65 12.00 5.94
C ALA A 70 -11.46 11.03 5.79
N VAL A 71 -11.67 9.72 5.97
CA VAL A 71 -10.59 8.73 5.89
C VAL A 71 -9.99 8.67 4.48
N PRO A 72 -10.74 8.53 3.38
CA PRO A 72 -10.17 8.59 2.03
C PRO A 72 -9.46 9.92 1.73
N LEU A 73 -9.93 11.04 2.27
CA LEU A 73 -9.27 12.33 2.08
C LEU A 73 -7.89 12.37 2.75
N ILE A 74 -7.79 11.86 3.97
CA ILE A 74 -6.54 11.82 4.73
C ILE A 74 -5.60 10.73 4.18
N ALA A 75 -6.13 9.55 3.86
CA ALA A 75 -5.33 8.38 3.51
C ALA A 75 -4.97 8.27 2.02
N ILE A 76 -5.67 8.97 1.12
CA ILE A 76 -5.42 8.93 -0.33
C ILE A 76 -5.10 10.32 -0.88
N VAL A 77 -5.98 11.29 -0.66
CA VAL A 77 -5.85 12.63 -1.28
C VAL A 77 -4.63 13.38 -0.75
N LEU A 78 -4.41 13.38 0.56
CA LEU A 78 -3.22 14.01 1.16
C LEU A 78 -1.91 13.41 0.61
N PRO A 79 -1.70 12.08 0.59
CA PRO A 79 -0.54 11.49 -0.07
C PRO A 79 -0.40 11.84 -1.55
N TRP A 80 -1.49 11.91 -2.32
CA TRP A 80 -1.44 12.35 -3.72
C TRP A 80 -0.92 13.77 -3.87
N VAL A 81 -1.29 14.69 -2.98
CA VAL A 81 -0.74 16.05 -2.96
C VAL A 81 0.77 16.01 -2.70
N VAL A 82 1.24 15.16 -1.79
CA VAL A 82 2.68 14.97 -1.54
C VAL A 82 3.41 14.40 -2.76
N PHE A 83 2.84 13.37 -3.41
CA PHE A 83 3.41 12.78 -4.63
C PHE A 83 3.48 13.80 -5.77
N ALA A 84 2.42 14.59 -5.96
CA ALA A 84 2.38 15.66 -6.95
C ALA A 84 3.45 16.73 -6.67
N GLY A 85 3.61 17.15 -5.40
CA GLY A 85 4.67 18.08 -5.01
C GLY A 85 6.08 17.59 -5.34
N ILE A 86 6.36 16.31 -5.09
CA ILE A 86 7.63 15.67 -5.45
C ILE A 86 7.79 15.58 -6.97
N TYR A 87 6.74 15.22 -7.69
CA TYR A 87 6.73 15.21 -9.15
C TYR A 87 7.04 16.59 -9.75
N PHE A 88 6.50 17.68 -9.21
CA PHE A 88 6.81 19.02 -9.71
C PHE A 88 8.30 19.36 -9.61
N LYS A 89 8.99 18.85 -8.59
CA LYS A 89 10.42 19.07 -8.37
C LYS A 89 11.32 18.11 -9.15
N LYS A 90 10.93 16.83 -9.26
CA LYS A 90 11.76 15.75 -9.84
C LYS A 90 11.39 15.38 -11.28
N LYS A 91 10.18 15.73 -11.72
CA LYS A 91 9.63 15.47 -13.06
C LYS A 91 9.76 14.01 -13.52
N ASN A 92 9.50 13.06 -12.61
CA ASN A 92 9.52 11.63 -12.90
C ASN A 92 8.10 11.05 -12.83
N VAL A 93 7.53 10.70 -13.99
CA VAL A 93 6.19 10.09 -14.10
C VAL A 93 6.10 8.71 -13.49
N TYR A 94 7.14 7.89 -13.63
CA TYR A 94 7.13 6.52 -13.11
C TYR A 94 6.94 6.55 -11.60
N ASP A 95 7.62 7.48 -10.94
CA ASP A 95 7.50 7.70 -9.50
C ASP A 95 6.07 8.10 -9.09
N LEU A 96 5.51 9.11 -9.77
CA LEU A 96 4.15 9.59 -9.50
C LEU A 96 3.12 8.48 -9.73
N HIS A 97 3.21 7.79 -10.87
CA HIS A 97 2.26 6.76 -11.26
C HIS A 97 2.32 5.54 -10.33
N HIS A 98 3.51 5.05 -10.00
CA HIS A 98 3.67 3.92 -9.08
C HIS A 98 3.33 4.30 -7.64
N GLY A 99 3.57 5.55 -7.23
CA GLY A 99 3.08 6.06 -5.95
C GLY A 99 1.55 6.06 -5.87
N ILE A 100 0.86 6.53 -6.92
CA ILE A 100 -0.60 6.53 -7.01
C ILE A 100 -1.16 5.11 -7.04
N LEU A 101 -0.61 4.23 -7.88
CA LEU A 101 -1.06 2.83 -7.92
C LEU A 101 -0.83 2.13 -6.59
N GLY A 102 0.38 2.22 -6.04
CA GLY A 102 0.75 1.55 -4.80
C GLY A 102 -0.13 1.94 -3.62
N ILE A 103 -0.47 3.23 -3.48
CA ILE A 103 -1.35 3.67 -2.39
C ILE A 103 -2.80 3.22 -2.60
N LEU A 104 -3.30 3.25 -3.84
CA LEU A 104 -4.65 2.78 -4.15
C LEU A 104 -4.79 1.29 -3.85
N TYR A 105 -3.81 0.48 -4.26
CA TYR A 105 -3.76 -0.94 -3.92
C TYR A 105 -3.68 -1.16 -2.41
N SER A 106 -2.81 -0.42 -1.73
CA SER A 106 -2.67 -0.55 -0.28
C SER A 106 -4.00 -0.32 0.43
N VAL A 107 -4.71 0.76 0.11
CA VAL A 107 -5.99 1.07 0.75
C VAL A 107 -7.09 0.08 0.34
N LEU A 108 -7.26 -0.23 -0.96
CA LEU A 108 -8.35 -1.08 -1.43
C LEU A 108 -8.18 -2.56 -1.06
N ILE A 109 -6.96 -3.10 -1.06
CA ILE A 109 -6.72 -4.46 -0.54
C ILE A 109 -7.05 -4.50 0.96
N THR A 110 -6.59 -3.50 1.73
CA THR A 110 -6.92 -3.41 3.15
C THR A 110 -8.42 -3.26 3.38
N ALA A 111 -9.13 -2.53 2.53
CA ALA A 111 -10.57 -2.33 2.59
C ALA A 111 -11.31 -3.66 2.47
N VAL A 112 -11.08 -4.39 1.37
CA VAL A 112 -11.66 -5.71 1.11
C VAL A 112 -11.38 -6.68 2.26
N ILE A 113 -10.13 -6.75 2.74
CA ILE A 113 -9.79 -7.66 3.85
C ILE A 113 -10.50 -7.23 5.14
N THR A 114 -10.55 -5.94 5.44
CA THR A 114 -11.19 -5.43 6.66
C THR A 114 -12.68 -5.76 6.66
N ASP A 115 -13.38 -5.47 5.58
CA ASP A 115 -14.83 -5.65 5.51
C ASP A 115 -15.22 -7.14 5.43
N ALA A 116 -14.43 -7.97 4.73
CA ALA A 116 -14.61 -9.41 4.76
C ALA A 116 -14.46 -9.99 6.18
N ILE A 117 -13.46 -9.54 6.96
CA ILE A 117 -13.28 -9.98 8.34
C ILE A 117 -14.42 -9.47 9.23
N LYS A 118 -14.87 -8.22 9.06
CA LYS A 118 -16.01 -7.67 9.80
C LYS A 118 -17.27 -8.51 9.61
N ASP A 119 -17.58 -8.84 8.37
CA ASP A 119 -18.75 -9.65 8.03
C ASP A 119 -18.64 -11.07 8.57
N GLY A 120 -17.44 -11.66 8.57
CA GLY A 120 -17.21 -13.00 9.14
C GLY A 120 -17.23 -13.05 10.66
N VAL A 121 -16.72 -12.02 11.34
CA VAL A 121 -16.54 -12.01 12.81
C VAL A 121 -17.80 -11.54 13.54
N GLY A 122 -18.51 -10.52 13.01
CA GLY A 122 -19.78 -10.12 13.60
C GLY A 122 -19.71 -9.53 15.01
N ARG A 123 -18.54 -9.02 15.41
CA ARG A 123 -18.29 -8.56 16.79
C ARG A 123 -19.15 -7.31 17.11
N PRO A 124 -19.95 -7.34 18.20
CA PRO A 124 -20.66 -6.16 18.68
C PRO A 124 -19.71 -5.02 19.07
N ARG A 125 -20.10 -3.78 18.79
CA ARG A 125 -19.40 -2.56 19.21
C ARG A 125 -19.61 -2.26 20.71
N PRO A 126 -18.75 -1.46 21.35
CA PRO A 126 -18.92 -1.08 22.75
C PRO A 126 -20.22 -0.33 23.07
N ASP A 127 -20.85 0.27 22.06
CA ASP A 127 -22.11 1.02 22.15
C ASP A 127 -23.34 0.20 21.71
N PHE A 128 -23.19 -1.11 21.53
CA PHE A 128 -24.20 -1.98 20.93
C PHE A 128 -25.55 -1.98 21.66
N PHE A 129 -25.56 -1.84 22.99
CA PHE A 129 -26.79 -1.77 23.77
C PHE A 129 -27.75 -0.71 23.25
N TRP A 130 -27.25 0.51 22.99
CA TRP A 130 -28.08 1.63 22.56
C TRP A 130 -28.49 1.54 21.09
N ARG A 131 -27.74 0.78 20.28
CA ARG A 131 -28.11 0.45 18.89
C ARG A 131 -29.27 -0.54 18.86
N CYS A 132 -29.23 -1.52 19.77
CA CYS A 132 -30.21 -2.59 19.86
C CYS A 132 -31.51 -2.16 20.57
N PHE A 133 -31.39 -1.37 21.64
CA PHE A 133 -32.48 -0.91 22.52
C PHE A 133 -32.48 0.62 22.62
N PRO A 134 -32.99 1.35 21.62
CA PRO A 134 -32.98 2.81 21.62
C PRO A 134 -33.85 3.43 22.74
N ASP A 135 -34.83 2.70 23.26
CA ASP A 135 -35.66 3.04 24.41
C ASP A 135 -35.04 2.68 25.76
N GLY A 136 -33.89 1.99 25.76
CA GLY A 136 -33.19 1.51 26.95
C GLY A 136 -33.85 0.30 27.63
N ILE A 137 -34.86 -0.32 27.00
CA ILE A 137 -35.57 -1.48 27.54
C ILE A 137 -35.00 -2.75 26.92
N PRO A 138 -34.24 -3.57 27.66
CA PRO A 138 -33.62 -4.75 27.09
C PRO A 138 -34.64 -5.88 26.89
N ASN A 139 -34.50 -6.60 25.78
CA ASN A 139 -35.29 -7.78 25.44
C ASN A 139 -34.37 -8.95 25.09
N TYR A 140 -34.62 -10.11 25.70
CA TYR A 140 -33.80 -11.31 25.53
C TYR A 140 -34.67 -12.53 25.31
N ASP A 141 -34.18 -13.48 24.54
CA ASP A 141 -34.81 -14.78 24.42
C ASP A 141 -34.82 -15.52 25.76
N ASN A 142 -35.95 -16.13 26.11
CA ASN A 142 -36.12 -16.78 27.41
C ASN A 142 -35.33 -18.09 27.55
N VAL A 143 -34.89 -18.68 26.44
CA VAL A 143 -34.20 -19.97 26.41
C VAL A 143 -32.72 -19.78 26.10
N THR A 144 -32.40 -19.12 24.99
CA THR A 144 -31.01 -18.93 24.55
C THR A 144 -30.33 -17.78 25.27
N THR A 145 -31.09 -16.87 25.91
CA THR A 145 -30.62 -15.60 26.50
C THR A 145 -30.01 -14.63 25.48
N ASP A 146 -30.19 -14.91 24.19
CA ASP A 146 -29.71 -14.07 23.11
C ASP A 146 -30.51 -12.78 23.01
N VAL A 147 -29.89 -11.76 22.44
CA VAL A 147 -30.47 -10.42 22.34
C VAL A 147 -31.55 -10.37 21.24
N ILE A 148 -32.70 -9.75 21.55
CA ILE A 148 -33.76 -9.51 20.57
C ILE A 148 -33.86 -8.00 20.33
N CYS A 149 -33.11 -7.51 19.35
CA CYS A 149 -33.06 -6.08 19.04
C CYS A 149 -34.34 -5.57 18.36
N HIS A 150 -34.77 -4.35 18.73
CA HIS A 150 -35.90 -3.64 18.13
C HIS A 150 -35.56 -2.23 17.64
N GLY A 151 -34.27 -1.88 17.63
CA GLY A 151 -33.76 -0.66 17.01
C GLY A 151 -33.77 -0.66 15.48
N GLU A 152 -33.18 0.38 14.90
CA GLU A 152 -33.09 0.52 13.44
C GLU A 152 -32.12 -0.53 12.85
N LYS A 153 -32.58 -1.27 11.83
CA LYS A 153 -31.82 -2.37 11.21
C LYS A 153 -30.43 -1.97 10.72
N SER A 154 -30.31 -0.79 10.09
CA SER A 154 -29.05 -0.25 9.57
C SER A 154 -28.03 0.00 10.71
N VAL A 155 -28.51 0.55 11.83
CA VAL A 155 -27.71 0.89 13.01
C VAL A 155 -27.29 -0.36 13.77
N ILE A 156 -28.18 -1.36 13.87
CA ILE A 156 -27.87 -2.68 14.45
C ILE A 156 -26.85 -3.41 13.60
N LYS A 157 -27.04 -3.45 12.28
CA LYS A 157 -26.08 -4.03 11.32
C LYS A 157 -24.69 -3.44 11.52
N GLU A 158 -24.58 -2.12 11.59
CA GLU A 158 -23.32 -1.43 11.85
C GLU A 158 -22.75 -1.75 13.24
N GLY A 159 -23.63 -2.01 14.21
CA GLY A 159 -23.28 -2.46 15.56
C GLY A 159 -22.55 -3.80 15.61
N HIS A 160 -22.77 -4.69 14.63
CA HIS A 160 -22.06 -5.97 14.52
C HIS A 160 -20.73 -5.91 13.73
N LYS A 161 -20.35 -4.74 13.20
CA LYS A 161 -19.14 -4.58 12.36
C LYS A 161 -17.98 -3.94 13.13
N SER A 162 -17.70 -4.39 14.36
CA SER A 162 -16.64 -3.81 15.21
C SER A 162 -15.22 -4.24 14.84
N PHE A 163 -14.96 -5.51 14.53
CA PHE A 163 -13.60 -6.02 14.36
C PHE A 163 -13.27 -6.39 12.90
N PRO A 164 -12.13 -5.93 12.35
CA PRO A 164 -11.23 -4.88 12.85
C PRO A 164 -11.76 -3.48 12.53
N SER A 165 -11.13 -2.42 13.06
CA SER A 165 -11.53 -1.04 12.78
C SER A 165 -11.13 -0.60 11.37
N GLY A 166 -12.13 -0.28 10.52
CA GLY A 166 -11.92 0.25 9.16
C GLY A 166 -11.23 1.62 9.14
N HIS A 167 -11.57 2.51 10.07
CA HIS A 167 -10.88 3.80 10.19
C HIS A 167 -9.39 3.63 10.50
N SER A 168 -9.06 2.68 11.38
CA SER A 168 -7.68 2.37 11.72
C SER A 168 -6.96 1.75 10.52
N SER A 169 -7.50 0.66 9.96
CA SER A 169 -6.83 -0.09 8.90
C SER A 169 -6.60 0.72 7.63
N TRP A 170 -7.60 1.47 7.16
CA TRP A 170 -7.46 2.30 5.96
C TRP A 170 -6.47 3.46 6.17
N SER A 171 -6.50 4.09 7.35
CA SER A 171 -5.58 5.18 7.68
C SER A 171 -4.13 4.68 7.75
N PHE A 172 -3.89 3.55 8.42
CA PHE A 172 -2.57 2.94 8.49
C PHE A 172 -2.10 2.36 7.15
N ALA A 173 -3.01 1.91 6.28
CA ALA A 173 -2.67 1.51 4.92
C ALA A 173 -2.16 2.71 4.10
N GLY A 174 -2.96 3.77 3.96
CA GLY A 174 -2.59 4.93 3.15
C GLY A 174 -1.44 5.75 3.74
N LEU A 175 -1.51 6.13 5.01
CA LEU A 175 -0.47 6.92 5.66
C LEU A 175 0.78 6.10 6.00
N GLY A 176 0.63 4.78 6.22
CA GLY A 176 1.78 3.87 6.32
C GLY A 176 2.52 3.77 5.00
N PHE A 177 1.82 3.64 3.87
CA PHE A 177 2.43 3.69 2.54
C PHE A 177 3.15 5.02 2.33
N LEU A 178 2.54 6.15 2.70
CA LEU A 178 3.19 7.46 2.63
C LEU A 178 4.45 7.53 3.50
N ALA A 179 4.44 6.95 4.71
CA ALA A 179 5.61 6.89 5.57
C ALA A 179 6.77 6.10 4.93
N TRP A 180 6.49 4.91 4.38
CA TRP A 180 7.46 4.12 3.60
C TRP A 180 8.01 4.91 2.42
N TYR A 181 7.13 5.55 1.66
CA TYR A 181 7.50 6.38 0.52
C TYR A 181 8.41 7.54 0.91
N LEU A 182 8.06 8.30 1.95
CA LEU A 182 8.91 9.39 2.46
C LEU A 182 10.25 8.87 2.98
N ALA A 183 10.30 7.70 3.62
CA ALA A 183 11.53 7.10 4.10
C ALA A 183 12.53 6.85 2.95
N GLY A 184 12.05 6.35 1.80
CA GLY A 184 12.86 6.20 0.59
C GLY A 184 13.29 7.53 -0.01
N LYS A 185 12.36 8.49 -0.20
CA LYS A 185 12.65 9.79 -0.84
C LYS A 185 13.61 10.67 -0.04
N LEU A 186 13.50 10.65 1.28
CA LEU A 186 14.37 11.42 2.16
C LEU A 186 15.71 10.71 2.43
N LYS A 187 15.88 9.47 1.95
CA LYS A 187 16.94 8.56 2.35
C LYS A 187 17.11 8.58 3.87
N ALA A 188 16.03 8.24 4.58
CA ALA A 188 15.98 8.33 6.03
C ALA A 188 17.07 7.47 6.71
N PHE A 189 17.48 6.38 6.06
CA PHE A 189 18.47 5.43 6.55
C PHE A 189 19.83 5.51 5.81
N ASP A 190 20.23 6.68 5.31
CA ASP A 190 21.51 6.89 4.61
C ASP A 190 22.78 6.82 5.49
N ARG A 191 22.65 6.33 6.74
CA ARG A 191 23.71 6.22 7.76
C ARG A 191 24.39 7.54 8.14
N LYS A 192 23.85 8.70 7.72
CA LYS A 192 24.39 10.03 8.06
C LYS A 192 23.91 10.59 9.40
N GLY A 193 22.94 9.95 10.04
CA GLY A 193 22.45 10.32 11.38
C GLY A 193 21.52 11.54 11.43
N HIS A 194 20.93 11.97 10.31
CA HIS A 194 20.00 13.11 10.30
C HIS A 194 18.59 12.73 10.79
N ILE A 195 18.39 12.76 12.11
CA ILE A 195 17.15 12.29 12.76
C ILE A 195 15.89 13.08 12.36
N ALA A 196 16.01 14.35 11.96
CA ALA A 196 14.88 15.17 11.50
C ALA A 196 14.10 14.53 10.34
N LYS A 197 14.76 13.70 9.51
CA LYS A 197 14.10 12.94 8.45
C LYS A 197 13.09 11.93 9.03
N LEU A 198 13.38 11.33 10.18
CA LEU A 198 12.48 10.40 10.85
C LEU A 198 11.23 11.11 11.37
N CYS A 199 11.32 12.34 11.84
CA CYS A 199 10.14 13.12 12.23
C CYS A 199 9.14 13.27 11.08
N LEU A 200 9.64 13.50 9.85
CA LEU A 200 8.80 13.57 8.65
C LEU A 200 8.20 12.20 8.26
N VAL A 201 8.95 11.11 8.48
CA VAL A 201 8.47 9.74 8.22
C VAL A 201 7.41 9.30 9.23
N PHE A 202 7.56 9.68 10.51
CA PHE A 202 6.61 9.31 11.56
C PHE A 202 5.36 10.20 11.60
N LEU A 203 5.39 11.39 10.99
CA LEU A 203 4.24 12.30 11.00
C LEU A 203 2.97 11.68 10.37
N PRO A 204 3.01 11.02 9.19
CA PRO A 204 1.86 10.27 8.68
C PRO A 204 1.36 9.19 9.65
N LEU A 205 2.27 8.46 10.32
CA LEU A 205 1.90 7.42 11.28
C LEU A 205 1.27 7.99 12.55
N LEU A 206 1.68 9.18 12.97
CA LEU A 206 1.04 9.91 14.06
C LEU A 206 -0.39 10.32 13.68
N VAL A 207 -0.60 10.85 12.47
CA VAL A 207 -1.94 11.19 11.97
C VAL A 207 -2.83 9.94 11.92
N ALA A 208 -2.32 8.80 11.42
CA ALA A 208 -3.05 7.53 11.42
C ALA A 208 -3.42 7.10 12.85
N SER A 209 -2.47 7.20 13.78
CA SER A 209 -2.68 6.90 15.20
C SER A 209 -3.77 7.78 15.81
N LEU A 210 -3.83 9.07 15.50
CA LEU A 210 -4.86 9.98 16.02
C LEU A 210 -6.25 9.64 15.47
N VAL A 211 -6.35 9.28 14.18
CA VAL A 211 -7.61 8.77 13.61
C VAL A 211 -8.04 7.47 14.30
N ALA A 212 -7.10 6.56 14.54
CA ALA A 212 -7.32 5.31 15.26
C ALA A 212 -7.80 5.52 16.71
N VAL A 213 -7.14 6.40 17.47
CA VAL A 213 -7.49 6.73 18.86
C VAL A 213 -8.89 7.31 18.96
N SER A 214 -9.30 8.16 18.00
CA SER A 214 -10.67 8.71 17.98
C SER A 214 -11.76 7.63 18.01
N ARG A 215 -11.49 6.42 17.53
CA ARG A 215 -12.45 5.30 17.54
C ARG A 215 -12.67 4.70 18.91
N VAL A 216 -11.66 4.77 19.77
CA VAL A 216 -11.76 4.36 21.17
C VAL A 216 -12.45 5.46 21.97
N ASP A 217 -12.06 6.72 21.77
CA ASP A 217 -12.62 7.88 22.47
C ASP A 217 -14.12 8.08 22.20
N ASP A 218 -14.54 7.79 20.96
CA ASP A 218 -15.95 7.86 20.53
C ASP A 218 -16.74 6.59 20.95
N TYR A 219 -16.10 5.56 21.52
CA TYR A 219 -16.68 4.25 21.85
C TYR A 219 -17.21 3.44 20.65
N TRP A 220 -16.74 3.76 19.45
CA TRP A 220 -17.10 3.02 18.24
C TRP A 220 -16.38 1.67 18.17
N HIS A 221 -15.18 1.56 18.72
CA HIS A 221 -14.37 0.36 18.63
C HIS A 221 -13.67 0.05 19.96
N HIS A 222 -13.44 -1.23 20.19
CA HIS A 222 -12.53 -1.65 21.25
C HIS A 222 -11.09 -1.40 20.82
N TRP A 223 -10.18 -1.22 21.78
CA TRP A 223 -8.76 -0.98 21.48
C TRP A 223 -8.15 -2.13 20.65
N GLN A 224 -8.60 -3.38 20.84
CA GLN A 224 -8.12 -4.52 20.05
C GLN A 224 -8.49 -4.38 18.57
N ASP A 225 -9.68 -3.86 18.28
CA ASP A 225 -10.17 -3.66 16.91
C ASP A 225 -9.31 -2.61 16.20
N VAL A 226 -8.92 -1.56 16.93
CA VAL A 226 -8.07 -0.48 16.47
C VAL A 226 -6.63 -0.96 16.25
N PHE A 227 -6.08 -1.71 17.21
CA PHE A 227 -4.72 -2.25 17.13
C PHE A 227 -4.57 -3.27 15.99
N ALA A 228 -5.49 -4.22 15.88
CA ALA A 228 -5.51 -5.19 14.78
C ALA A 228 -5.69 -4.51 13.42
N GLY A 229 -6.57 -3.50 13.33
CA GLY A 229 -6.72 -2.69 12.13
C GLY A 229 -5.40 -2.00 11.73
N GLY A 230 -4.68 -1.42 12.69
CA GLY A 230 -3.39 -0.78 12.43
C GLY A 230 -2.33 -1.74 11.93
N ILE A 231 -2.21 -2.93 12.54
CA ILE A 231 -1.30 -3.99 12.07
C ILE A 231 -1.65 -4.43 10.64
N LEU A 232 -2.94 -4.66 10.37
CA LEU A 232 -3.41 -5.06 9.05
C LEU A 232 -3.03 -4.01 8.00
N GLY A 233 -3.34 -2.74 8.26
CA GLY A 233 -3.03 -1.63 7.35
C GLY A 233 -1.53 -1.48 7.09
N LEU A 234 -0.70 -1.47 8.14
CA LEU A 234 0.75 -1.36 8.01
C LEU A 234 1.36 -2.54 7.24
N THR A 235 0.84 -3.75 7.47
CA THR A 235 1.32 -4.96 6.79
C THR A 235 1.01 -4.89 5.30
N VAL A 236 -0.24 -4.59 4.92
CA VAL A 236 -0.60 -4.46 3.50
C VAL A 236 0.18 -3.31 2.84
N ALA A 237 0.33 -2.17 3.53
CA ALA A 237 1.12 -1.04 3.04
C ALA A 237 2.57 -1.41 2.73
N SER A 238 3.23 -2.20 3.58
CA SER A 238 4.61 -2.62 3.34
C SER A 238 4.73 -3.53 2.11
N PHE A 239 3.84 -4.52 1.97
CA PHE A 239 3.80 -5.37 0.77
C PHE A 239 3.56 -4.56 -0.51
N CYS A 240 2.55 -3.67 -0.50
CA CYS A 240 2.25 -2.84 -1.67
C CYS A 240 3.39 -1.87 -2.01
N TYR A 241 4.04 -1.28 -1.00
CA TYR A 241 5.20 -0.41 -1.23
C TYR A 241 6.35 -1.18 -1.88
N LEU A 242 6.71 -2.34 -1.32
CA LEU A 242 7.84 -3.15 -1.78
C LEU A 242 7.63 -3.74 -3.19
N GLN A 243 6.39 -3.85 -3.64
CA GLN A 243 6.09 -4.27 -5.01
C GLN A 243 6.56 -3.25 -6.05
N PHE A 244 6.54 -1.95 -5.71
CA PHE A 244 6.87 -0.87 -6.64
C PHE A 244 8.22 -0.20 -6.35
N PHE A 245 8.67 -0.22 -5.10
CA PHE A 245 9.83 0.52 -4.62
C PHE A 245 10.81 -0.38 -3.84
N PRO A 246 12.13 -0.13 -3.96
CA PRO A 246 13.13 -0.83 -3.14
C PRO A 246 13.04 -0.43 -1.67
N TYR A 247 13.76 -1.17 -0.83
CA TYR A 247 13.76 -0.90 0.61
C TYR A 247 14.34 0.49 0.90
N PRO A 248 13.80 1.24 1.89
CA PRO A 248 14.28 2.58 2.23
C PRO A 248 15.75 2.68 2.67
N PHE A 249 16.37 1.54 3.00
CA PHE A 249 17.78 1.44 3.37
C PHE A 249 18.71 1.14 2.17
N ASP A 250 18.16 0.83 1.00
CA ASP A 250 18.93 0.60 -0.21
C ASP A 250 19.47 1.93 -0.75
N ASN A 251 20.64 1.90 -1.40
CA ASN A 251 21.27 3.10 -1.96
C ASN A 251 20.39 3.79 -3.03
N ASP A 252 19.54 2.98 -3.65
CA ASP A 252 18.66 3.29 -4.77
C ASP A 252 17.19 3.51 -4.36
N ALA A 253 16.92 3.63 -3.06
CA ALA A 253 15.60 3.89 -2.44
C ALA A 253 14.83 5.11 -2.99
N ILE A 254 15.48 5.97 -3.80
CA ILE A 254 14.84 7.16 -4.35
C ILE A 254 13.90 6.80 -5.50
N TRP A 255 14.12 5.72 -6.25
CA TRP A 255 13.43 5.48 -7.52
C TRP A 255 12.67 4.15 -7.52
N PRO A 256 11.52 4.07 -8.22
CA PRO A 256 10.78 2.81 -8.35
C PRO A 256 11.56 1.78 -9.19
N HIS A 257 11.24 0.50 -9.04
CA HIS A 257 11.90 -0.59 -9.78
C HIS A 257 11.81 -0.42 -11.31
N ALA A 258 10.65 0.03 -11.82
CA ALA A 258 10.44 0.26 -13.24
C ALA A 258 11.41 1.30 -13.85
N TYR A 259 11.90 2.26 -13.05
CA TYR A 259 12.87 3.24 -13.51
C TYR A 259 14.22 2.60 -13.84
N PHE A 260 14.69 1.66 -13.02
CA PHE A 260 15.95 0.94 -13.25
C PHE A 260 15.86 -0.02 -14.44
N GLN A 261 14.73 -0.69 -14.61
CA GLN A 261 14.49 -1.56 -15.78
C GLN A 261 14.56 -0.76 -17.08
N GLN A 262 13.88 0.39 -17.12
CA GLN A 262 13.90 1.22 -18.34
C GLN A 262 15.27 1.83 -18.62
N LEU A 263 16.05 2.17 -17.58
CA LEU A 263 17.42 2.59 -17.75
C LEU A 263 18.27 1.48 -18.39
N ALA A 264 18.14 0.24 -17.90
CA ALA A 264 18.83 -0.92 -18.46
C ALA A 264 18.43 -1.18 -19.93
N GLU A 265 17.15 -1.09 -20.27
CA GLU A 265 16.66 -1.23 -21.64
C GLU A 265 17.20 -0.13 -22.57
N THR A 266 17.25 1.11 -22.09
CA THR A 266 17.78 2.24 -22.88
C THR A 266 19.27 2.07 -23.15
N HIS A 267 20.04 1.62 -22.16
CA HIS A 267 21.46 1.29 -22.34
C HIS A 267 21.67 0.11 -23.30
N SER A 268 20.84 -0.93 -23.19
CA SER A 268 20.91 -2.09 -24.08
C SER A 268 20.62 -1.71 -25.54
N ASN A 269 19.54 -0.96 -25.80
CA ASN A 269 19.20 -0.49 -27.15
C ASN A 269 20.23 0.50 -27.71
N GLY A 270 20.82 1.34 -26.85
CA GLY A 270 21.92 2.22 -27.24
C GLY A 270 23.16 1.45 -27.71
N ASN A 271 23.50 0.36 -27.00
CA ASN A 271 24.61 -0.51 -27.39
C ASN A 271 24.31 -1.33 -28.65
N ALA A 272 23.08 -1.82 -28.82
CA ALA A 272 22.66 -2.52 -30.04
C ALA A 272 22.75 -1.61 -31.27
N ASN A 273 22.25 -0.38 -31.18
CA ASN A 273 22.33 0.60 -32.26
C ASN A 273 23.78 1.07 -32.53
N SER A 274 24.67 1.03 -31.53
CA SER A 274 26.10 1.35 -31.73
C SER A 274 26.86 0.25 -32.50
N PHE A 275 26.34 -0.98 -32.51
CA PHE A 275 26.93 -2.09 -33.28
C PHE A 275 26.45 -2.12 -34.75
N GLU A 276 25.29 -1.53 -35.06
CA GLU A 276 24.78 -1.40 -36.44
C GLU A 276 25.38 -0.22 -37.21
N VAL A 277 26.04 0.74 -36.53
CA VAL A 277 26.69 1.90 -37.17
C VAL A 277 28.20 1.67 -37.30
N ARG A 278 28.59 0.72 -38.15
CA ARG A 278 29.89 0.73 -38.84
C ARG A 278 29.65 0.53 -40.33
N PRO A 279 29.50 1.62 -41.12
CA PRO A 279 29.61 1.53 -42.56
C PRO A 279 31.10 1.57 -42.94
N ALA A 280 31.55 0.58 -43.72
CA ALA A 280 32.82 0.64 -44.43
C ALA A 280 32.60 0.11 -45.87
N GLU A 281 32.14 1.00 -46.73
CA GLU A 281 32.53 1.09 -48.15
C GLU A 281 33.85 1.91 -48.16
N LEU A 282 34.91 1.73 -48.96
CA LEU A 282 35.30 1.05 -50.21
C LEU A 282 36.86 0.93 -50.13
N GLU A 283 37.63 0.07 -50.79
CA GLU A 283 37.90 -0.01 -52.24
C GLU A 283 38.92 -1.15 -52.51
N ASP A 284 38.93 -1.66 -53.75
CA ASP A 284 39.75 -2.74 -54.32
C ASP A 284 41.28 -2.50 -54.32
N GLU A 285 42.08 -3.57 -54.15
CA GLU A 285 43.12 -3.99 -55.11
C GLU A 285 43.72 -5.37 -54.77
N GLU A 286 44.17 -6.04 -55.83
CA GLU A 286 44.52 -7.46 -55.98
C GLU A 286 45.76 -7.97 -55.18
N GLY A 287 45.78 -9.29 -54.90
CA GLY A 287 47.06 -10.04 -54.90
C GLY A 287 47.33 -11.05 -53.78
N HIS A 288 47.16 -12.34 -54.12
CA HIS A 288 47.97 -13.49 -53.69
C HIS A 288 48.10 -13.91 -52.20
N GLY A 289 47.47 -15.06 -51.90
CA GLY A 289 48.21 -16.27 -51.49
C GLY A 289 48.58 -16.50 -50.01
N GLY A 290 47.84 -17.41 -49.36
CA GLY A 290 48.47 -18.55 -48.66
C GLY A 290 48.43 -18.65 -47.12
N ILE A 291 47.64 -19.64 -46.66
CA ILE A 291 47.98 -20.70 -45.66
C ILE A 291 48.02 -20.37 -44.13
N ALA A 292 47.06 -21.00 -43.43
CA ALA A 292 47.07 -21.61 -42.06
C ALA A 292 47.29 -20.70 -40.82
N LEU A 293 46.81 -20.99 -39.60
CA LEU A 293 46.53 -22.25 -38.88
C LEU A 293 45.71 -21.93 -37.58
N ARG A 294 44.82 -22.85 -37.16
CA ARG A 294 44.40 -23.31 -35.79
C ARG A 294 44.91 -22.53 -34.54
N ASP A 295 44.25 -22.46 -33.38
CA ASP A 295 43.28 -23.36 -32.72
C ASP A 295 42.71 -22.73 -31.40
N THR A 296 41.51 -23.17 -31.03
CA THR A 296 40.93 -23.43 -29.67
C THR A 296 41.00 -22.41 -28.51
N SER A 297 39.80 -22.00 -28.06
CA SER A 297 39.41 -21.89 -26.62
C SER A 297 38.93 -23.28 -26.16
N PRO A 298 39.08 -23.76 -24.89
CA PRO A 298 38.08 -23.46 -23.81
C PRO A 298 38.54 -23.68 -22.32
N ILE A 299 37.59 -23.58 -21.36
CA ILE A 299 37.52 -24.20 -20.00
C ILE A 299 38.20 -23.37 -18.87
N LEU A 300 37.55 -22.80 -17.84
CA LEU A 300 36.40 -23.18 -17.00
C LEU A 300 36.55 -24.52 -16.26
N GLU A 301 37.50 -24.65 -15.33
CA GLU A 301 37.40 -25.45 -14.09
C GLU A 301 38.77 -25.52 -13.41
N SER A 302 38.93 -24.79 -12.31
CA SER A 302 39.87 -25.20 -11.26
C SER A 302 39.15 -25.09 -9.93
N MET A 303 38.54 -26.22 -9.56
CA MET A 303 37.95 -26.53 -8.27
C MET A 303 38.94 -26.34 -7.11
N GLU A 304 38.38 -25.90 -5.99
CA GLU A 304 38.57 -26.43 -4.63
C GLU A 304 39.80 -27.31 -4.34
N SER A 305 40.66 -26.85 -3.43
CA SER A 305 41.30 -27.69 -2.39
C SER A 305 42.17 -26.81 -1.46
N GLY A 306 41.63 -26.39 -0.30
CA GLY A 306 42.17 -26.81 1.02
C GLY A 306 42.99 -25.70 1.71
N ARG A 307 43.07 -25.55 3.04
CA ARG A 307 42.58 -26.30 4.21
C ARG A 307 42.83 -25.42 5.45
N ARG A 308 42.03 -25.60 6.51
CA ARG A 308 42.20 -25.04 7.88
C ARG A 308 43.48 -25.59 8.57
N PRO A 309 43.89 -25.00 9.70
CA PRO A 309 43.38 -25.41 11.02
C PRO A 309 42.56 -24.33 11.73
#